data_AF-A0A499WAK6-F1
#
_entry.id   AF-A0A499WAK6-F1
#
_cell.length_a   1.000
_cell.length_b   1.000
_cell.length_c   1.000
_cell.angle_alpha   90.00
_cell.angle_beta   90.00
_cell.angle_gamma   90.00
#
_symmetry.space_group_name_H-M   'P 1'
#
loop_
_entity.id
_entity.type
_entity.pdbx_description
1 polymer ?
#
loop_
_entity_poly.entity_id
_entity_poly.type
_entity_poly.pdbx_seq_one_letter_code
_entity_poly.pdbx_strand_id
1 'polypeptide(L)'
;VKAALDFLESYPSEEPYSNLRFELQSLGFEPGWGNTASRMRESLELLDGLIDAPDHQSLEAFLSRIPMLFRIVLVSVHGWFGQEGVLGRPDTGGQVVYVLDQARSLEQQLREDIFLAGLEGLGIEPKIIILTRLLPNSEGTRCDQRLEKVY
;
A
#
# COMPACT_ATOMS: atom_id res chain seq x y z
N VAL A 1 9.66 22.79 -6.93
CA VAL A 1 10.41 21.79 -6.13
C VAL A 1 11.41 22.47 -5.22
N LYS A 2 12.41 23.20 -5.73
CA LYS A 2 13.41 23.94 -4.93
C LYS A 2 12.86 24.75 -3.75
N ALA A 3 11.83 25.57 -3.95
CA ALA A 3 11.21 26.33 -2.85
C ALA A 3 10.62 25.45 -1.72
N ALA A 4 10.14 24.25 -2.03
CA ALA A 4 9.67 23.31 -1.02
C ALA A 4 10.83 22.60 -0.31
N LEU A 5 11.94 22.33 -1.00
CA LEU A 5 13.16 21.80 -0.38
C LEU A 5 13.74 22.80 0.63
N ASP A 6 13.86 24.07 0.24
CA ASP A 6 14.35 25.15 1.13
C ASP A 6 13.44 25.31 2.36
N PHE A 7 12.12 25.23 2.16
CA PHE A 7 11.15 25.25 3.25
C PHE A 7 11.37 24.07 4.21
N LEU A 8 11.45 22.84 3.71
CA LEU A 8 11.62 21.64 4.52
C LEU A 8 12.96 21.61 5.28
N GLU A 9 14.01 22.20 4.73
CA GLU A 9 15.32 22.29 5.38
C GLU A 9 15.30 23.17 6.64
N SER A 10 14.33 24.09 6.74
CA SER A 10 14.17 24.96 7.92
C SER A 10 13.53 24.27 9.13
N TYR A 11 13.09 23.02 8.99
CA TYR A 11 12.43 22.25 10.06
C TYR A 11 13.26 21.06 10.55
N PRO A 12 13.05 20.60 11.80
CA PRO A 12 13.65 19.36 12.29
C PRO A 12 13.25 18.16 11.42
N SER A 13 14.16 17.17 11.28
CA SER A 13 13.94 15.99 10.43
C SER A 13 12.64 15.22 10.72
N GLU A 14 12.27 15.14 12.00
CA GLU A 14 11.09 14.40 12.49
C GLU A 14 9.81 15.24 12.54
N GLU A 15 9.84 16.48 12.03
CA GLU A 15 8.65 17.34 12.01
C GLU A 15 7.55 16.66 11.18
N PRO A 16 6.35 16.41 11.75
CA PRO A 16 5.32 15.63 11.09
C PRO A 16 4.64 16.43 9.97
N TYR A 17 4.21 15.73 8.91
CA TYR A 17 3.49 16.31 7.77
C TYR A 17 2.28 17.16 8.18
N SER A 18 1.56 16.77 9.24
CA SER A 18 0.39 17.50 9.74
C SER A 18 0.66 18.97 10.04
N ASN A 19 1.88 19.29 10.49
CA ASN A 19 2.29 20.65 10.87
C ASN A 19 2.78 21.48 9.67
N LEU A 20 3.16 20.81 8.58
CA LEU A 20 3.74 21.41 7.38
C LEU A 20 2.76 21.47 6.21
N ARG A 21 1.59 20.84 6.36
CA ARG A 21 0.60 20.61 5.31
C ARG A 21 0.18 21.88 4.59
N PHE A 22 -0.19 22.94 5.32
CA PHE A 22 -0.78 24.13 4.70
C PHE A 22 0.24 24.89 3.85
N GLU A 23 1.46 25.03 4.35
CA GLU A 23 2.59 25.64 3.67
C GLU A 23 2.96 24.83 2.43
N LEU A 24 3.08 23.50 2.54
CA LEU A 24 3.34 22.62 1.39
C LEU A 24 2.25 22.72 0.31
N GLN A 25 0.97 22.75 0.71
CA GLN A 25 -0.14 22.93 -0.21
C GLN A 25 -0.11 24.30 -0.90
N SER A 26 0.30 25.36 -0.19
CA SER A 26 0.47 26.69 -0.80
C SER A 26 1.57 26.71 -1.88
N LEU A 27 2.54 25.80 -1.78
CA LEU A 27 3.60 25.56 -2.77
C LEU A 27 3.18 24.56 -3.87
N GLY A 28 1.95 24.03 -3.83
CA GLY A 28 1.39 23.09 -4.81
C GLY A 28 1.64 21.61 -4.50
N PHE A 29 2.08 21.26 -3.30
CA PHE A 29 2.34 19.88 -2.90
C PHE A 29 1.24 19.32 -1.99
N GLU A 30 0.48 18.38 -2.54
CA GLU A 30 -0.53 17.60 -1.81
C GLU A 30 0.11 16.48 -0.95
N PRO A 31 -0.63 15.85 -0.02
CA PRO A 31 -0.14 14.72 0.77
C PRO A 31 0.41 13.57 -0.09
N GLY A 32 1.39 12.83 0.42
CA GLY A 32 1.97 11.64 -0.25
C GLY A 32 3.49 11.66 -0.41
N TRP A 33 4.16 12.77 -0.10
CA TRP A 33 5.62 12.90 -0.23
C TRP A 33 6.39 12.31 0.95
N GLY A 34 5.74 12.12 2.09
CA GLY A 34 6.37 11.63 3.31
C GLY A 34 5.58 12.00 4.56
N ASN A 35 5.77 11.25 5.64
CA ASN A 35 5.19 11.53 6.95
C ASN A 35 6.01 12.53 7.78
N THR A 36 7.29 12.69 7.49
CA THR A 36 8.20 13.63 8.18
C THR A 36 8.89 14.58 7.21
N ALA A 37 9.41 15.70 7.71
CA ALA A 37 10.16 16.67 6.92
C ALA A 37 11.32 16.05 6.15
N SER A 38 12.13 15.20 6.79
CA SER A 38 13.26 14.54 6.11
C SER A 38 12.78 13.64 4.97
N ARG A 39 11.73 12.84 5.21
CA ARG A 39 11.23 11.91 4.21
C ARG A 39 10.63 12.64 3.01
N MET A 40 9.88 13.73 3.25
CA MET A 40 9.36 14.59 2.19
C MET A 40 10.47 15.21 1.36
N ARG A 41 11.52 15.72 2.03
CA ARG A 41 12.69 16.30 1.37
C ARG A 41 13.38 15.27 0.47
N GLU A 42 13.67 14.08 0.98
CA GLU A 42 14.28 12.99 0.19
C GLU A 42 13.44 12.62 -1.04
N SER A 43 12.11 12.57 -0.91
CA SER A 43 11.21 12.29 -2.04
C SER A 43 11.22 13.41 -3.09
N LEU A 44 11.30 14.67 -2.65
CA LEU A 44 11.37 15.84 -3.52
C LEU A 44 12.76 16.01 -4.16
N GLU A 45 13.83 15.61 -3.49
CA GLU A 45 15.20 15.56 -4.05
C GLU A 45 15.28 14.54 -5.19
N LEU A 46 14.68 13.36 -5.01
CA LEU A 46 14.56 12.36 -6.08
C LEU A 46 13.79 12.92 -7.28
N LEU A 47 12.70 13.67 -7.04
CA LEU A 47 11.94 14.32 -8.09
C LEU A 47 12.75 15.41 -8.81
N ASP A 48 13.45 16.29 -8.07
CA ASP A 48 14.28 17.36 -8.63
C ASP A 48 15.39 16.76 -9.51
N GLY A 49 16.07 15.72 -9.02
CA GLY A 49 17.10 14.99 -9.76
C GLY A 49 16.56 14.35 -11.04
N LEU A 50 15.35 13.78 -11.02
CA LEU A 50 14.71 13.21 -12.21
C LEU A 50 14.33 14.25 -13.26
N ILE A 51 13.95 15.47 -12.83
CA ILE A 51 13.64 16.58 -13.74
C ILE A 51 14.92 17.07 -14.44
N ASP A 52 16.03 17.15 -13.71
CA ASP A 52 17.29 17.67 -14.21
C ASP A 52 18.06 16.63 -15.06
N ALA A 53 18.21 15.39 -14.57
CA ALA A 53 18.94 14.32 -15.25
C ALA A 53 18.38 12.93 -14.89
N PRO A 54 17.42 12.40 -15.67
CA PRO A 54 16.79 11.13 -15.35
C PRO A 54 17.73 9.94 -15.58
N ASP A 55 17.77 9.04 -14.60
CA ASP A 55 18.45 7.75 -14.68
C ASP A 55 17.58 6.62 -14.08
N HIS A 56 17.94 5.38 -14.37
CA HIS A 56 17.14 4.23 -13.97
C HIS A 56 17.09 4.01 -12.44
N GLN A 57 18.15 4.35 -11.72
CA GLN A 57 18.24 4.16 -10.26
C GLN A 57 17.38 5.21 -9.56
N SER A 58 17.50 6.47 -9.96
CA SER A 58 16.67 7.57 -9.44
C SER A 58 15.18 7.34 -9.73
N LEU A 59 14.84 6.82 -10.91
CA LEU A 59 13.45 6.54 -11.26
C LEU A 59 12.86 5.41 -10.41
N GLU A 60 13.60 4.32 -10.23
CA GLU A 60 13.19 3.21 -9.38
C GLU A 60 13.03 3.65 -7.92
N ALA A 61 13.99 4.41 -7.39
CA ALA A 61 13.94 4.94 -6.04
C ALA A 61 12.73 5.88 -5.83
N PHE A 62 12.46 6.74 -6.80
CA PHE A 62 11.31 7.64 -6.76
C PHE A 62 9.98 6.89 -6.79
N LEU A 63 9.79 5.99 -7.77
CA LEU A 63 8.56 5.20 -7.90
C LEU A 63 8.29 4.33 -6.67
N SER A 64 9.34 3.83 -6.01
CA SER A 64 9.22 3.04 -4.78
C SER A 64 8.76 3.87 -3.57
N ARG A 65 8.85 5.20 -3.61
CA ARG A 65 8.36 6.08 -2.54
C ARG A 65 6.94 6.58 -2.74
N ILE A 66 6.47 6.64 -3.99
CA ILE A 66 5.14 7.17 -4.29
C ILE A 66 4.08 6.11 -3.95
N PRO A 67 3.12 6.40 -3.05
CA PRO A 67 2.07 5.46 -2.69
C PRO A 67 1.07 5.29 -3.85
N MET A 68 1.31 4.32 -4.73
CA MET A 68 0.46 4.08 -5.91
C MET A 68 -0.64 3.04 -5.65
N LEU A 69 -0.43 2.15 -4.68
CA LEU A 69 -1.31 1.01 -4.43
C LEU A 69 -2.06 1.20 -3.10
N PHE A 70 -3.38 1.09 -3.15
CA PHE A 70 -4.24 1.10 -1.95
C PHE A 70 -5.26 -0.04 -1.96
N ARG A 71 -5.54 -0.59 -3.14
CA ARG A 71 -6.56 -1.61 -3.36
C ARG A 71 -5.99 -2.70 -4.24
N ILE A 72 -5.96 -3.93 -3.74
CA ILE A 72 -5.42 -5.08 -4.44
C ILE A 72 -6.51 -6.15 -4.59
N VAL A 73 -6.56 -6.74 -5.78
CA VAL A 73 -7.40 -7.90 -6.06
C VAL A 73 -6.48 -9.08 -6.35
N LEU A 74 -6.59 -10.13 -5.54
CA LEU A 74 -5.95 -11.42 -5.77
C LEU A 74 -6.98 -12.36 -6.39
N VAL A 75 -6.64 -13.08 -7.47
CA VAL A 75 -7.58 -13.94 -8.18
C VAL A 75 -7.15 -15.40 -8.04
N SER A 76 -7.99 -16.23 -7.43
CA SER A 76 -7.75 -17.65 -7.19
C SER A 76 -9.04 -18.45 -7.35
N VAL A 77 -9.38 -18.79 -8.59
CA VAL A 77 -10.74 -19.27 -8.98
C VAL A 77 -10.95 -20.76 -8.71
N HIS A 78 -9.92 -21.59 -8.83
CA HIS A 78 -10.03 -23.04 -8.71
C HIS A 78 -9.93 -23.51 -7.26
N GLY A 79 -10.43 -24.72 -7.01
CA GLY A 79 -10.39 -25.37 -5.71
C GLY A 79 -11.40 -24.85 -4.70
N TRP A 80 -11.27 -25.35 -3.47
CA TRP A 80 -12.04 -24.93 -2.31
C TRP A 80 -11.26 -23.84 -1.57
N PHE A 81 -11.62 -22.58 -1.80
CA PHE A 81 -10.94 -21.48 -1.14
C PHE A 81 -11.65 -21.14 0.18
N GLY A 82 -10.93 -21.25 1.28
CA GLY A 82 -11.43 -20.97 2.63
C GLY A 82 -10.31 -21.03 3.66
N GLN A 83 -10.59 -20.54 4.87
CA GLN A 83 -9.58 -20.49 5.95
C GLN A 83 -9.55 -21.78 6.78
N GLU A 84 -10.64 -22.53 6.81
CA GLU A 84 -10.80 -23.74 7.62
C GLU A 84 -11.51 -24.84 6.83
N GLY A 85 -11.20 -26.10 7.12
CA GLY A 85 -11.92 -27.27 6.57
C GLY A 85 -11.74 -27.53 5.06
N VAL A 86 -10.83 -26.80 4.39
CA VAL A 86 -10.59 -26.91 2.95
C VAL A 86 -9.30 -27.68 2.58
N LEU A 87 -8.31 -27.73 3.48
CA LEU A 87 -7.04 -28.40 3.20
C LEU A 87 -7.24 -29.91 3.00
N GLY A 88 -6.68 -30.44 1.91
CA GLY A 88 -6.81 -31.85 1.53
C GLY A 88 -8.01 -32.16 0.63
N ARG A 89 -8.86 -31.16 0.32
CA ARG A 89 -9.91 -31.29 -0.70
C ARG A 89 -9.33 -31.26 -2.12
N PRO A 90 -10.04 -31.77 -3.15
CA PRO A 90 -9.61 -31.69 -4.53
C PRO A 90 -9.23 -30.26 -4.93
N ASP A 91 -8.14 -30.11 -5.68
CA ASP A 91 -7.59 -28.84 -6.16
C ASP A 91 -7.28 -27.82 -5.05
N THR A 92 -7.14 -28.27 -3.80
CA THR A 92 -6.96 -27.42 -2.62
C THR A 92 -5.73 -27.83 -1.83
N GLY A 93 -4.73 -26.96 -1.81
CA GLY A 93 -3.44 -27.23 -1.17
C GLY A 93 -2.67 -25.95 -0.89
N GLY A 94 -1.35 -25.97 -1.15
CA GLY A 94 -0.44 -24.87 -0.83
C GLY A 94 -0.84 -23.52 -1.46
N GLN A 95 -1.57 -23.51 -2.57
CA GLN A 95 -2.07 -22.28 -3.20
C GLN A 95 -2.98 -21.46 -2.27
N VAL A 96 -3.87 -22.09 -1.51
CA VAL A 96 -4.79 -21.37 -0.62
C VAL A 96 -4.01 -20.71 0.51
N VAL A 97 -3.10 -21.47 1.13
CA VAL A 97 -2.21 -20.95 2.18
C VAL A 97 -1.36 -19.80 1.66
N TYR A 98 -0.76 -19.97 0.48
CA TYR A 98 0.06 -18.93 -0.16
C TYR A 98 -0.71 -17.64 -0.39
N VAL A 99 -1.94 -17.70 -0.94
CA VAL A 99 -2.74 -16.50 -1.23
C VAL A 99 -3.21 -15.83 0.07
N LEU A 100 -3.57 -16.60 1.10
CA LEU A 100 -3.95 -16.04 2.40
C LEU A 100 -2.77 -15.32 3.07
N ASP A 101 -1.59 -15.93 3.09
CA ASP A 101 -0.39 -15.33 3.68
C ASP A 101 0.08 -14.11 2.87
N GLN A 102 0.02 -14.20 1.53
CA GLN A 102 0.30 -13.07 0.64
C GLN A 102 -0.65 -11.90 0.92
N ALA A 103 -1.95 -12.15 1.09
CA ALA A 103 -2.91 -11.10 1.40
C ALA A 103 -2.58 -10.39 2.72
N ARG A 104 -2.23 -11.14 3.78
CA ARG A 104 -1.82 -10.55 5.06
C ARG A 104 -0.56 -9.71 4.94
N SER A 105 0.47 -10.23 4.26
CA SER A 105 1.74 -9.53 4.06
C SER A 105 1.57 -8.26 3.22
N LEU A 106 0.77 -8.33 2.15
CA LEU A 106 0.44 -7.15 1.35
C LEU A 106 -0.36 -6.12 2.15
N GLU A 107 -1.31 -6.53 3.00
CA GLU A 107 -2.07 -5.58 3.82
C GLU A 107 -1.14 -4.83 4.77
N GLN A 108 -0.18 -5.53 5.40
CA GLN A 108 0.81 -4.90 6.26
C GLN A 108 1.71 -3.92 5.50
N GLN A 109 2.22 -4.32 4.32
CA GLN A 109 3.04 -3.44 3.49
C GLN A 109 2.28 -2.18 3.08
N LEU A 110 1.03 -2.31 2.62
CA LEU A 110 0.22 -1.15 2.22
C LEU A 110 -0.06 -0.21 3.40
N ARG A 111 -0.25 -0.73 4.62
CA ARG A 111 -0.39 0.12 5.82
C ARG A 111 0.87 0.93 6.09
N GLU A 112 2.03 0.28 5.98
CA GLU A 112 3.33 0.95 6.15
C GLU A 112 3.54 2.01 5.07
N ASP A 113 3.22 1.71 3.80
CA ASP A 113 3.37 2.66 2.70
C ASP A 113 2.47 3.89 2.88
N ILE A 114 1.20 3.69 3.31
CA ILE A 114 0.26 4.77 3.63
C ILE A 114 0.79 5.62 4.80
N PHE A 115 1.29 4.97 5.85
CA PHE A 115 1.89 5.64 7.01
C PHE A 115 3.08 6.49 6.57
N LEU A 116 4.05 5.88 5.91
CA LEU A 116 5.30 6.52 5.47
C LEU A 116 5.06 7.64 4.45
N ALA A 117 3.99 7.59 3.67
CA ALA A 117 3.63 8.66 2.74
C ALA A 117 2.89 9.84 3.40
N GLY A 118 2.55 9.75 4.69
CA GLY A 118 1.84 10.80 5.42
C GLY A 118 0.34 10.88 5.08
N LEU A 119 -0.27 9.75 4.70
CA LEU A 119 -1.65 9.69 4.20
C LEU A 119 -2.69 9.32 5.27
N GLU A 120 -2.29 9.02 6.51
CA GLU A 120 -3.19 8.55 7.57
C GLU A 120 -4.35 9.51 7.87
N GLY A 121 -4.11 10.82 7.77
CA GLY A 121 -5.13 11.85 8.02
C GLY A 121 -6.23 11.96 6.95
N LEU A 122 -6.12 11.20 5.86
CA LEU A 122 -7.07 11.24 4.73
C LEU A 122 -8.12 10.13 4.77
N GLY A 123 -8.11 9.26 5.78
CA GLY A 123 -9.05 8.12 5.86
C GLY A 123 -8.83 7.08 4.76
N ILE A 124 -7.61 6.99 4.23
CA ILE A 124 -7.23 5.99 3.25
C ILE A 124 -6.94 4.68 3.98
N GLU A 125 -7.76 3.67 3.72
CA GLU A 125 -7.56 2.33 4.26
C GLU A 125 -7.16 1.35 3.15
N PRO A 126 -6.16 0.49 3.37
CA PRO A 126 -5.80 -0.52 2.41
C PRO A 126 -6.92 -1.56 2.31
N LYS A 127 -7.22 -2.00 1.08
CA LYS A 127 -8.24 -3.01 0.82
C LYS A 127 -7.70 -4.12 -0.06
N ILE A 128 -7.71 -5.34 0.47
CA ILE A 128 -7.37 -6.53 -0.30
C ILE A 128 -8.61 -7.41 -0.43
N ILE A 129 -8.88 -7.85 -1.66
CA ILE A 129 -9.98 -8.75 -1.99
C ILE A 129 -9.41 -9.98 -2.68
N ILE A 130 -9.69 -11.15 -2.14
CA ILE A 130 -9.42 -12.42 -2.82
C ILE A 130 -10.69 -12.82 -3.55
N LEU A 131 -10.63 -12.83 -4.89
CA LEU A 131 -11.71 -13.30 -5.75
C LEU A 131 -11.54 -14.79 -6.00
N THR A 132 -12.57 -15.53 -5.63
CA THR A 132 -12.64 -16.97 -5.83
C THR A 132 -14.06 -17.38 -6.23
N ARG A 133 -14.24 -18.64 -6.61
CA ARG A 133 -15.55 -19.19 -6.94
C ARG A 133 -16.37 -19.39 -5.67
N LEU A 134 -17.61 -18.94 -5.68
CA LEU A 134 -18.60 -19.29 -4.66
C LEU A 134 -19.12 -20.72 -4.93
N LEU A 135 -19.05 -21.59 -3.93
CA LEU A 135 -19.49 -22.99 -3.99
C LEU A 135 -20.74 -23.17 -3.12
N PRO A 136 -21.96 -23.19 -3.70
CA PRO A 136 -23.20 -23.28 -2.93
C PRO A 136 -23.31 -24.56 -2.07
N ASN A 137 -22.74 -25.66 -2.57
CA ASN A 137 -22.63 -26.91 -1.82
C ASN A 137 -21.28 -26.95 -1.11
N SER A 138 -21.18 -26.30 0.05
CA SER A 138 -19.92 -26.07 0.74
C SER A 138 -19.45 -27.20 1.67
N GLU A 139 -20.24 -28.26 1.85
CA GLU A 139 -19.87 -29.47 2.62
C GLU A 139 -19.23 -29.19 4.00
N GLY A 140 -19.81 -28.23 4.74
CA GLY A 140 -19.33 -27.84 6.09
C GLY A 140 -18.18 -26.83 6.09
N THR A 141 -17.78 -26.31 4.93
CA THR A 141 -16.85 -25.18 4.80
C THR A 141 -17.62 -23.86 4.70
N ARG A 142 -16.91 -22.75 4.52
CA ARG A 142 -17.48 -21.42 4.28
C ARG A 142 -17.43 -20.97 2.83
N CYS A 143 -17.14 -21.88 1.89
CA CYS A 143 -17.01 -21.55 0.46
C CYS A 143 -18.31 -21.08 -0.21
N ASP A 144 -19.46 -21.23 0.46
CA ASP A 144 -20.77 -20.69 0.06
C ASP A 144 -20.99 -19.23 0.53
N GLN A 145 -20.11 -18.69 1.38
CA GLN A 145 -20.21 -17.33 1.89
C GLN A 145 -19.64 -16.34 0.89
N ARG A 146 -20.45 -15.36 0.48
CA ARG A 146 -20.05 -14.32 -0.48
C ARG A 146 -18.87 -13.47 0.01
N LEU A 147 -18.81 -13.18 1.31
CA LEU A 147 -17.75 -12.39 1.92
C LEU A 147 -17.31 -13.06 3.21
N GLU A 148 -16.01 -13.32 3.30
CA GLU A 148 -15.34 -13.84 4.48
C GLU A 148 -14.14 -12.94 4.79
N LYS A 149 -14.01 -12.47 6.03
CA LYS A 149 -12.85 -11.69 6.47
C LYS A 149 -11.68 -12.65 6.68
N VAL A 150 -10.54 -12.34 6.07
CA VAL A 150 -9.27 -13.00 6.38
C VAL A 150 -8.81 -12.54 7.77
N TYR A 151 -8.53 -13.50 8.66
CA TYR A 151 -7.99 -13.26 10.01
C TYR A 151 -6.50 -13.53 10.08
#